data_AF-A0A7Y2EM12-F1
#
_entry.id   AF-A0A7Y2EM12-F1
#
_cell.length_a   1.000
_cell.length_b   1.000
_cell.length_c   1.000
_cell.angle_alpha   90.00
_cell.angle_beta   90.00
_cell.angle_gamma   90.00
#
_symmetry.space_group_name_H-M   'P 1'
#
loop_
_entity.id
_entity.type
_entity.pdbx_description
1 polymer ?
#
loop_
_entity_poly.entity_id
_entity_poly.type
_entity_poly.pdbx_seq_one_letter_code
_entity_poly.pdbx_strand_id
1 'polypeptide(L)'
;MPRTILVALCCLAAGLYAGYQMPRGAALITKLGGLGSEQAEDYSGLASHQALLDFEATFSAAREMVLADARTAQEAIEGMRFLLRVAAMSTHIIADASPAQPRFQRMDTWVRKAGGDNPDAEYHLAAIDGRYDYRISGNVGSVTYLGFTFNAGQGMSKRHSIGYLSDQTLTLDEHGNFTILLTRERPTEQGDWIQSPADTSAILVRQYIADRSAEELATLNIEVLGGNPPYRPPSDEEMAATITGTTFAFYALTHLHRNVLPELMANTNSFVRATSENLGGDISGEDNLYMLGSYQLAKDEALLITVRPPPTRYWNLVAETRWHEIYNYLEQP
;
A
#
# COMPACT_ATOMS: atom_id res chain seq x y z
N MET A 1 -25.79 -65.80 5.83
CA MET A 1 -25.74 -64.32 6.00
C MET A 1 -26.91 -63.69 5.27
N PRO A 2 -27.65 -62.74 5.87
CA PRO A 2 -28.78 -62.10 5.21
C PRO A 2 -28.30 -61.23 4.05
N ARG A 3 -29.00 -61.32 2.90
CA ARG A 3 -28.67 -60.67 1.62
C ARG A 3 -28.31 -59.18 1.73
N THR A 4 -28.89 -58.48 2.69
CA THR A 4 -28.64 -57.07 2.99
C THR A 4 -27.22 -56.78 3.49
N ILE A 5 -26.62 -57.68 4.27
CA ILE A 5 -25.24 -57.54 4.75
C ILE A 5 -24.23 -57.80 3.62
N LEU A 6 -24.55 -58.73 2.71
CA LEU A 6 -23.69 -59.03 1.56
C LEU A 6 -23.67 -57.89 0.53
N VAL A 7 -24.83 -57.26 0.27
CA VAL A 7 -24.92 -56.08 -0.61
C VAL A 7 -24.22 -54.88 0.01
N ALA A 8 -24.39 -54.63 1.31
CA ALA A 8 -23.69 -53.56 2.01
C ALA A 8 -22.16 -53.75 2.00
N LEU A 9 -21.66 -54.98 2.22
CA LEU A 9 -20.23 -55.29 2.12
C LEU A 9 -19.69 -55.18 0.69
N CYS A 10 -20.45 -55.59 -0.33
CA CYS A 10 -20.06 -55.41 -1.73
C CYS A 10 -20.03 -53.93 -2.14
N CYS A 11 -20.98 -53.11 -1.67
CA CYS A 11 -20.98 -51.67 -1.92
C CYS A 11 -19.86 -50.95 -1.17
N LEU A 12 -19.54 -51.34 0.07
CA LEU A 12 -18.39 -50.82 0.82
C LEU A 12 -17.06 -51.23 0.19
N ALA A 13 -16.92 -52.48 -0.26
CA ALA A 13 -15.73 -52.95 -0.96
C ALA A 13 -15.56 -52.27 -2.33
N ALA A 14 -16.64 -52.06 -3.08
CA ALA A 14 -16.62 -51.31 -4.35
C ALA A 14 -16.31 -49.82 -4.14
N GLY A 15 -16.86 -49.20 -3.09
CA GLY A 15 -16.57 -47.81 -2.71
C GLY A 15 -15.13 -47.62 -2.23
N LEU A 16 -14.58 -48.56 -1.46
CA LEU A 16 -13.18 -48.55 -1.02
C LEU A 16 -12.21 -48.84 -2.19
N TYR A 17 -12.57 -49.74 -3.10
CA TYR A 17 -11.76 -50.04 -4.30
C TYR A 17 -11.76 -48.86 -5.30
N ALA A 18 -12.92 -48.20 -5.49
CA ALA A 18 -13.01 -46.98 -6.29
C ALA A 18 -12.26 -45.81 -5.63
N GLY A 19 -12.33 -45.67 -4.30
CA GLY A 19 -11.57 -44.66 -3.55
C GLY A 19 -10.05 -44.84 -3.61
N TYR A 20 -9.57 -46.08 -3.80
CA TYR A 20 -8.13 -46.38 -3.96
C TYR A 20 -7.62 -46.12 -5.39
N GLN A 21 -8.52 -46.10 -6.38
CA GLN A 21 -8.24 -45.85 -7.80
C GLN A 21 -8.49 -44.39 -8.23
N MET A 22 -8.98 -43.55 -7.31
CA MET A 22 -9.24 -42.13 -7.57
C MET A 22 -7.94 -41.31 -7.44
N PRO A 23 -7.64 -40.41 -8.38
CA PRO A 23 -6.48 -39.53 -8.27
C PRO A 23 -6.66 -38.58 -7.08
N ARG A 24 -5.58 -38.25 -6.35
CA ARG A 24 -5.61 -37.35 -5.19
C ARG A 24 -5.37 -35.89 -5.62
N GLY A 25 -5.87 -34.94 -4.84
CA GLY A 25 -5.66 -33.50 -5.07
C GLY A 25 -6.56 -32.92 -6.16
N ALA A 26 -6.06 -31.96 -6.94
CA ALA A 26 -6.84 -31.19 -7.92
C ALA A 26 -7.66 -32.06 -8.89
N ALA A 27 -7.13 -33.21 -9.31
CA ALA A 27 -7.81 -34.14 -10.22
C ALA A 27 -9.06 -34.83 -9.62
N LEU A 28 -9.16 -34.94 -8.29
CA LEU A 28 -10.36 -35.43 -7.61
C LEU A 28 -11.49 -34.39 -7.65
N ILE A 29 -11.12 -33.11 -7.48
CA ILE A 29 -12.02 -31.97 -7.49
C ILE A 29 -12.64 -31.81 -8.88
N THR A 30 -11.83 -31.92 -9.93
CA THR A 30 -12.30 -31.87 -11.33
C THR A 30 -13.31 -32.97 -11.65
N LYS A 31 -13.11 -34.20 -11.14
CA LYS A 31 -14.00 -35.33 -11.44
C LYS A 31 -15.32 -35.30 -10.64
N LEU A 32 -15.29 -34.76 -9.42
CA LEU A 32 -16.50 -34.53 -8.63
C LEU A 32 -17.32 -33.35 -9.17
N GLY A 33 -16.68 -32.33 -9.74
CA GLY A 33 -17.36 -31.21 -10.41
C GLY A 33 -18.04 -31.56 -11.74
N GLY A 34 -17.66 -32.67 -12.38
CA GLY A 34 -18.23 -33.09 -13.68
C GLY A 34 -19.51 -33.93 -13.59
N LEU A 35 -19.94 -34.33 -12.38
CA LEU A 35 -21.17 -35.10 -12.18
C LEU A 35 -22.32 -34.15 -11.84
N GLY A 36 -22.75 -33.35 -12.83
CA GLY A 36 -24.03 -32.64 -12.76
C GLY A 36 -24.03 -31.15 -13.09
N SER A 37 -23.24 -30.67 -14.06
CA SER A 37 -23.35 -29.28 -14.49
C SER A 37 -23.93 -29.18 -15.90
N GLU A 38 -25.02 -28.43 -16.02
CA GLU A 38 -25.31 -27.57 -17.19
C GLU A 38 -24.01 -26.91 -17.68
N GLN A 39 -23.90 -26.55 -18.97
CA GLN A 39 -22.73 -25.83 -19.48
C GLN A 39 -22.46 -24.59 -18.61
N ALA A 40 -21.53 -24.71 -17.68
CA ALA A 40 -21.08 -23.59 -16.88
C ALA A 40 -20.32 -22.65 -17.82
N GLU A 41 -20.68 -21.37 -17.81
CA GLU A 41 -19.91 -20.37 -18.54
C GLU A 41 -18.45 -20.40 -18.06
N ASP A 42 -17.52 -20.50 -19.00
CA ASP A 42 -16.08 -20.51 -18.74
C ASP A 42 -15.57 -19.07 -18.69
N TYR A 43 -15.24 -18.61 -17.48
CA TYR A 43 -14.72 -17.26 -17.23
C TYR A 43 -13.19 -17.20 -17.13
N SER A 44 -12.48 -18.29 -17.43
CA SER A 44 -11.01 -18.33 -17.34
C SER A 44 -10.30 -17.39 -18.32
N GLY A 45 -11.00 -16.94 -19.37
CA GLY A 45 -10.50 -15.99 -20.37
C GLY A 45 -10.60 -14.51 -19.98
N LEU A 46 -11.14 -14.18 -18.80
CA LEU A 46 -11.24 -12.79 -18.33
C LEU A 46 -9.85 -12.17 -18.10
N ALA A 47 -9.69 -10.90 -18.45
CA ALA A 47 -8.47 -10.14 -18.22
C ALA A 47 -8.17 -10.00 -16.72
N SER A 48 -9.19 -9.85 -15.89
CA SER A 48 -9.03 -9.78 -14.43
C SER A 48 -8.51 -11.08 -13.83
N HIS A 49 -8.91 -12.23 -14.39
CA HIS A 49 -8.37 -13.54 -14.01
C HIS A 49 -6.88 -13.62 -14.34
N GLN A 50 -6.47 -13.25 -15.55
CA GLN A 50 -5.04 -13.23 -15.91
C GLN A 50 -4.24 -12.27 -15.04
N ALA A 51 -4.75 -11.07 -14.76
CA ALA A 51 -4.08 -10.11 -13.89
C ALA A 51 -3.90 -10.66 -12.46
N LEU A 52 -4.86 -11.44 -11.95
CA LEU A 52 -4.73 -12.10 -10.65
C LEU A 52 -3.66 -13.20 -10.65
N LEU A 53 -3.55 -13.98 -11.74
CA LEU A 53 -2.45 -14.94 -11.90
C LEU A 53 -1.08 -14.24 -11.89
N ASP A 54 -0.98 -13.06 -12.51
CA ASP A 54 0.25 -12.26 -12.50
C ASP A 54 0.57 -11.73 -11.09
N PHE A 55 -0.45 -11.35 -10.32
CA PHE A 55 -0.29 -11.00 -8.89
C PHE A 55 0.22 -12.20 -8.07
N GLU A 56 -0.36 -13.38 -8.26
CA GLU A 56 0.07 -14.62 -7.59
C GLU A 56 1.53 -14.97 -7.91
N ALA A 57 1.91 -14.86 -9.18
CA ALA A 57 3.29 -15.07 -9.62
C ALA A 57 4.25 -14.07 -8.95
N THR A 58 3.86 -12.80 -8.88
CA THR A 58 4.64 -11.74 -8.22
C THR A 58 4.77 -11.97 -6.73
N PHE A 59 3.70 -12.38 -6.05
CA PHE A 59 3.71 -12.75 -4.63
C PHE A 59 4.65 -13.93 -4.38
N SER A 60 4.60 -14.96 -5.24
CA SER A 60 5.50 -16.11 -5.15
C SER A 60 6.97 -15.70 -5.32
N ALA A 61 7.27 -14.82 -6.29
CA ALA A 61 8.62 -14.28 -6.48
C ALA A 61 9.09 -13.46 -5.26
N ALA A 62 8.22 -12.64 -4.67
CA ALA A 62 8.54 -11.89 -3.45
C ALA A 62 8.78 -12.81 -2.24
N ARG A 63 8.08 -13.95 -2.15
CA ARG A 63 8.37 -14.99 -1.15
C ARG A 63 9.76 -15.60 -1.31
N GLU A 64 10.16 -15.94 -2.53
CA GLU A 64 11.52 -16.43 -2.80
C GLU A 64 12.58 -15.35 -2.50
N MET A 65 12.28 -14.08 -2.81
CA MET A 65 13.13 -12.94 -2.43
C MET A 65 13.33 -12.85 -0.91
N VAL A 66 12.25 -12.95 -0.12
CA VAL A 66 12.33 -12.94 1.35
C VAL A 66 13.26 -14.05 1.85
N LEU A 67 13.13 -15.27 1.31
CA LEU A 67 13.97 -16.41 1.71
C LEU A 67 15.43 -16.22 1.32
N ALA A 68 15.70 -15.59 0.17
CA ALA A 68 17.05 -15.33 -0.30
C ALA A 68 17.75 -14.19 0.45
N ASP A 69 17.01 -13.15 0.83
CA ASP A 69 17.58 -11.92 1.40
C ASP A 69 17.64 -11.94 2.94
N ALA A 70 16.86 -12.81 3.60
CA ALA A 70 16.90 -12.98 5.05
C ALA A 70 18.28 -13.46 5.52
N ARG A 71 18.85 -12.79 6.52
CA ARG A 71 20.13 -13.16 7.15
C ARG A 71 19.95 -14.08 8.35
N THR A 72 18.74 -14.17 8.89
CA THR A 72 18.40 -15.02 10.03
C THR A 72 17.05 -15.71 9.81
N ALA A 73 16.80 -16.78 10.56
CA ALA A 73 15.49 -17.43 10.56
C ALA A 73 14.38 -16.47 11.02
N GLN A 74 14.67 -15.57 11.96
CA GLN A 74 13.70 -14.58 12.43
C GLN A 74 13.33 -13.59 11.32
N GLU A 75 14.31 -13.08 10.57
CA GLU A 75 14.06 -12.23 9.40
C GLU A 75 13.19 -12.96 8.37
N ALA A 76 13.46 -14.24 8.08
CA ALA A 76 12.64 -15.00 7.14
C ALA A 76 11.18 -15.17 7.63
N ILE A 77 10.98 -15.42 8.94
CA ILE A 77 9.65 -15.55 9.55
C ILE A 77 8.89 -14.22 9.48
N GLU A 78 9.53 -13.12 9.87
CA GLU A 78 8.93 -11.78 9.80
C GLU A 78 8.64 -11.34 8.37
N GLY A 79 9.50 -11.73 7.43
CA GLY A 79 9.32 -11.49 6.00
C GLY A 79 8.02 -12.07 5.47
N MET A 80 7.56 -13.22 5.97
CA MET A 80 6.26 -13.79 5.57
C MET A 80 5.08 -12.90 6.00
N ARG A 81 5.15 -12.30 7.20
CA ARG A 81 4.14 -11.33 7.67
C ARG A 81 4.20 -10.03 6.89
N PHE A 82 5.42 -9.56 6.58
CA PHE A 82 5.65 -8.38 5.76
C PHE A 82 4.95 -8.49 4.39
N LEU A 83 5.04 -9.63 3.69
CA LEU A 83 4.36 -9.82 2.41
C LEU A 83 2.84 -9.64 2.53
N LEU A 84 2.23 -10.15 3.61
CA LEU A 84 0.79 -9.98 3.86
C LEU A 84 0.43 -8.51 4.13
N ARG A 85 1.29 -7.78 4.84
CA ARG A 85 1.09 -6.35 5.12
C ARG A 85 1.19 -5.50 3.88
N VAL A 86 2.20 -5.73 3.05
CA VAL A 86 2.36 -5.01 1.78
C VAL A 86 1.21 -5.33 0.84
N ALA A 87 0.81 -6.61 0.72
CA ALA A 87 -0.37 -6.99 -0.08
C ALA A 87 -1.63 -6.25 0.41
N ALA A 88 -1.89 -6.27 1.72
CA ALA A 88 -3.03 -5.57 2.30
C ALA A 88 -2.95 -4.04 2.07
N MET A 89 -1.76 -3.44 2.11
CA MET A 89 -1.59 -2.01 1.81
C MET A 89 -1.87 -1.71 0.34
N SER A 90 -1.27 -2.47 -0.58
CA SER A 90 -1.45 -2.29 -2.02
C SER A 90 -2.91 -2.49 -2.44
N THR A 91 -3.59 -3.50 -1.91
CA THR A 91 -5.03 -3.69 -2.14
C THR A 91 -5.83 -2.51 -1.62
N HIS A 92 -5.54 -2.04 -0.41
CA HIS A 92 -6.32 -0.95 0.17
C HIS A 92 -6.22 0.35 -0.64
N ILE A 93 -5.01 0.72 -1.06
CA ILE A 93 -4.75 2.02 -1.69
C ILE A 93 -4.96 2.03 -3.22
N ILE A 94 -4.99 0.85 -3.86
CA ILE A 94 -5.18 0.70 -5.31
C ILE A 94 -6.45 -0.07 -5.62
N ALA A 95 -6.59 -1.30 -5.10
CA ALA A 95 -7.69 -2.19 -5.45
C ALA A 95 -9.07 -1.67 -5.02
N ASP A 96 -9.13 -1.13 -3.80
CA ASP A 96 -10.36 -0.58 -3.22
C ASP A 96 -10.57 0.90 -3.59
N ALA A 97 -9.68 1.48 -4.40
CA ALA A 97 -9.69 2.89 -4.71
C ALA A 97 -10.71 3.23 -5.81
N SER A 98 -11.37 4.39 -5.69
CA SER A 98 -12.33 4.85 -6.70
C SER A 98 -12.17 6.35 -6.94
N PRO A 99 -11.55 6.77 -8.06
CA PRO A 99 -11.46 8.19 -8.40
C PRO A 99 -12.82 8.87 -8.56
N ALA A 100 -13.85 8.12 -8.94
CA ALA A 100 -15.22 8.61 -9.08
C ALA A 100 -15.95 8.79 -7.73
N GLN A 101 -15.47 8.15 -6.66
CA GLN A 101 -15.95 8.29 -5.29
C GLN A 101 -14.74 8.34 -4.36
N PRO A 102 -13.93 9.41 -4.46
CA PRO A 102 -12.62 9.46 -3.84
C PRO A 102 -12.75 9.47 -2.32
N ARG A 103 -11.78 8.86 -1.64
CA ARG A 103 -11.66 8.86 -0.18
C ARG A 103 -10.19 8.87 0.17
N PHE A 104 -9.85 9.55 1.26
CA PHE A 104 -8.55 9.40 1.88
C PHE A 104 -8.50 8.08 2.65
N GLN A 105 -7.64 7.19 2.19
CA GLN A 105 -7.39 5.87 2.75
C GLN A 105 -6.08 5.89 3.52
N ARG A 106 -6.11 5.44 4.77
CA ARG A 106 -4.91 5.38 5.62
C ARG A 106 -4.00 4.26 5.13
N MET A 107 -2.76 4.56 4.76
CA MET A 107 -1.80 3.61 4.18
C MET A 107 -1.19 2.71 5.25
N ASP A 108 -0.71 3.31 6.31
CA ASP A 108 -0.21 2.66 7.50
C ASP A 108 -1.32 2.53 8.54
N THR A 109 -1.23 1.52 9.39
CA THR A 109 -2.08 1.44 10.58
C THR A 109 -1.22 1.05 11.76
N TRP A 110 -1.81 1.02 12.95
CA TRP A 110 -1.13 0.46 14.12
C TRP A 110 -0.53 -0.92 13.84
N VAL A 111 -1.22 -1.78 13.08
CA VAL A 111 -0.77 -3.16 12.83
C VAL A 111 -0.19 -3.40 11.44
N ARG A 112 -0.40 -2.47 10.50
CA ARG A 112 0.12 -2.55 9.12
C ARG A 112 1.31 -1.60 8.99
N LYS A 113 2.51 -2.18 9.16
CA LYS A 113 3.82 -1.53 9.05
C LYS A 113 4.46 -1.95 7.74
N ALA A 114 4.76 -0.99 6.87
CA ALA A 114 5.25 -1.25 5.52
C ALA A 114 5.88 0.02 4.93
N GLY A 115 7.00 -0.15 4.24
CA GLY A 115 7.63 0.93 3.48
C GLY A 115 8.40 1.95 4.32
N GLY A 116 8.81 1.58 5.53
CA GLY A 116 9.58 2.45 6.42
C GLY A 116 8.72 3.54 7.01
N ASP A 117 7.52 3.17 7.47
CA ASP A 117 6.56 4.10 8.03
C ASP A 117 7.12 4.82 9.27
N ASN A 118 6.85 6.12 9.36
CA ASN A 118 7.22 6.89 10.54
C ASN A 118 6.24 6.58 11.69
N PRO A 119 6.70 6.15 12.87
CA PRO A 119 5.83 5.84 14.01
C PRO A 119 5.00 7.04 14.49
N ASP A 120 5.51 8.26 14.33
CA ASP A 120 4.82 9.48 14.74
C ASP A 120 4.20 10.18 13.53
N ALA A 121 3.70 9.40 12.57
CA ALA A 121 3.04 9.91 11.39
C ALA A 121 1.75 9.18 11.05
N GLU A 122 0.95 9.82 10.20
CA GLU A 122 -0.19 9.19 9.54
C GLU A 122 -0.16 9.53 8.06
N TYR A 123 -0.22 8.51 7.21
CA TYR A 123 -0.19 8.64 5.76
C TYR A 123 -1.55 8.31 5.18
N HIS A 124 -2.10 9.23 4.38
CA HIS A 124 -3.35 9.00 3.67
C HIS A 124 -3.13 9.14 2.16
N LEU A 125 -3.71 8.22 1.39
CA LEU A 125 -3.74 8.31 -0.07
C LEU A 125 -5.18 8.45 -0.54
N ALA A 126 -5.42 9.34 -1.50
CA ALA A 126 -6.64 9.33 -2.29
C ALA A 126 -6.27 9.09 -3.76
N ALA A 127 -6.79 8.03 -4.37
CA ALA A 127 -6.70 7.85 -5.81
C ALA A 127 -7.62 8.85 -6.51
N ILE A 128 -7.08 9.50 -7.54
CA ILE A 128 -7.77 10.49 -8.34
C ILE A 128 -7.40 10.29 -9.82
N ASP A 129 -8.15 10.96 -10.68
CA ASP A 129 -8.08 10.80 -12.13
C ASP A 129 -8.40 12.15 -12.79
N GLY A 130 -7.57 12.56 -13.76
CA GLY A 130 -7.68 13.84 -14.45
C GLY A 130 -8.95 14.04 -15.30
N ARG A 131 -9.80 13.02 -15.41
CA ARG A 131 -11.16 13.14 -15.97
C ARG A 131 -12.11 13.93 -15.07
N TYR A 132 -11.85 13.96 -13.76
CA TYR A 132 -12.68 14.65 -12.78
C TYR A 132 -11.93 15.84 -12.17
N ASP A 133 -12.72 16.83 -11.73
CA ASP A 133 -12.25 17.92 -10.90
C ASP A 133 -12.67 17.64 -9.45
N TYR A 134 -11.84 18.00 -8.48
CA TYR A 134 -12.04 17.65 -7.07
C TYR A 134 -12.01 18.87 -6.15
N ARG A 135 -12.79 18.81 -5.07
CA ARG A 135 -12.65 19.68 -3.90
C ARG A 135 -12.11 18.86 -2.75
N ILE A 136 -11.02 19.34 -2.15
CA ILE A 136 -10.46 18.82 -0.91
C ILE A 136 -10.74 19.86 0.17
N SER A 137 -11.30 19.45 1.29
CA SER A 137 -11.61 20.35 2.41
C SER A 137 -11.37 19.69 3.74
N GLY A 138 -11.20 20.49 4.77
CA GLY A 138 -10.88 19.96 6.09
C GLY A 138 -10.49 21.04 7.07
N ASN A 139 -9.94 20.58 8.19
CA ASN A 139 -9.37 21.42 9.24
C ASN A 139 -7.98 20.87 9.58
N VAL A 140 -7.01 21.77 9.76
CA VAL A 140 -5.62 21.37 10.07
C VAL A 140 -5.46 20.69 11.43
N GLY A 141 -6.45 20.80 12.32
CA GLY A 141 -6.37 20.30 13.69
C GLY A 141 -5.29 21.05 14.46
N SER A 142 -4.51 20.31 15.23
CA SER A 142 -3.34 20.84 15.94
C SER A 142 -2.07 20.04 15.66
N VAL A 143 -2.07 19.24 14.59
CA VAL A 143 -0.96 18.37 14.23
C VAL A 143 0.30 19.19 13.92
N THR A 144 1.45 18.71 14.38
CA THR A 144 2.72 19.43 14.25
C THR A 144 3.08 19.73 12.79
N TYR A 145 2.65 18.90 11.84
CA TYR A 145 2.84 19.14 10.42
C TYR A 145 1.77 18.46 9.58
N LEU A 146 1.34 19.14 8.51
CA LEU A 146 0.44 18.60 7.50
C LEU A 146 0.99 18.95 6.12
N GLY A 147 1.13 17.96 5.24
CA GLY A 147 1.60 18.14 3.86
C GLY A 147 0.78 17.34 2.85
N PHE A 148 0.50 17.94 1.71
CA PHE A 148 -0.22 17.38 0.56
C PHE A 148 0.71 17.33 -0.65
N THR A 149 0.99 16.14 -1.16
CA THR A 149 1.69 15.94 -2.44
C THR A 149 0.68 15.48 -3.48
N PHE A 150 0.52 16.27 -4.54
CA PHE A 150 -0.35 15.95 -5.67
C PHE A 150 0.49 15.30 -6.76
N ASN A 151 0.10 14.10 -7.22
CA ASN A 151 0.91 13.28 -8.11
C ASN A 151 0.20 12.97 -9.43
N ALA A 152 0.97 12.93 -10.51
CA ALA A 152 0.55 12.52 -11.84
C ALA A 152 1.48 11.44 -12.43
N GLY A 153 1.11 10.98 -13.62
CA GLY A 153 1.62 9.78 -14.26
C GLY A 153 0.68 8.61 -14.01
N GLN A 154 0.36 7.85 -15.05
CA GLN A 154 -0.53 6.69 -14.99
C GLN A 154 0.14 5.47 -15.66
N GLY A 155 -0.23 4.27 -15.23
CA GLY A 155 0.37 3.03 -15.74
C GLY A 155 1.90 3.05 -15.60
N MET A 156 2.59 2.93 -16.74
CA MET A 156 4.06 2.89 -16.82
C MET A 156 4.74 4.24 -17.02
N SER A 157 3.96 5.33 -17.10
CA SER A 157 4.53 6.67 -17.14
C SER A 157 5.27 6.99 -15.83
N LYS A 158 6.37 7.74 -15.94
CA LYS A 158 7.12 8.20 -14.77
C LYS A 158 6.20 9.01 -13.87
N ARG A 159 6.12 8.62 -12.60
CA ARG A 159 5.41 9.37 -11.56
C ARG A 159 6.14 10.68 -11.28
N HIS A 160 5.36 11.73 -11.05
CA HIS A 160 5.89 13.05 -10.74
C HIS A 160 4.89 13.87 -9.93
N SER A 161 5.42 14.77 -9.11
CA SER A 161 4.61 15.76 -8.39
C SER A 161 4.12 16.84 -9.36
N ILE A 162 2.85 17.20 -9.23
CA ILE A 162 2.19 18.32 -9.95
C ILE A 162 1.86 19.48 -9.03
N GLY A 163 2.12 19.33 -7.72
CA GLY A 163 1.83 20.35 -6.74
C GLY A 163 2.16 19.88 -5.34
N TYR A 164 2.47 20.84 -4.48
CA TYR A 164 2.74 20.62 -3.08
C TYR A 164 2.16 21.75 -2.23
N LEU A 165 1.49 21.40 -1.15
CA LEU A 165 0.97 22.35 -0.14
C LEU A 165 1.29 21.79 1.24
N SER A 166 1.60 22.66 2.19
CA SER A 166 1.78 22.30 3.60
C SER A 166 1.00 23.25 4.50
N ASP A 167 0.92 22.96 5.79
CA ASP A 167 0.29 23.83 6.78
C ASP A 167 0.88 25.26 6.79
N GLN A 168 2.08 25.46 6.24
CA GLN A 168 2.72 26.77 6.10
C GLN A 168 2.29 27.54 4.84
N THR A 169 1.80 26.85 3.81
CA THR A 169 1.44 27.45 2.52
C THR A 169 -0.05 27.40 2.23
N LEU A 170 -0.81 26.60 2.98
CA LEU A 170 -2.26 26.56 2.91
C LEU A 170 -2.88 27.90 3.33
N THR A 171 -3.89 28.31 2.59
CA THR A 171 -4.76 29.41 2.97
C THR A 171 -5.79 28.90 3.98
N LEU A 172 -5.64 29.31 5.24
CA LEU A 172 -6.52 28.91 6.34
C LEU A 172 -7.49 30.03 6.73
N ASP A 173 -8.71 29.66 7.10
CA ASP A 173 -9.62 30.59 7.77
C ASP A 173 -9.29 30.77 9.26
N GLU A 174 -10.05 31.61 9.96
CA GLU A 174 -9.86 31.91 11.39
C GLU A 174 -10.04 30.69 12.33
N HIS A 175 -10.60 29.60 11.82
CA HIS A 175 -10.81 28.34 12.53
C HIS A 175 -9.85 27.23 12.08
N GLY A 176 -8.92 27.52 11.16
CA GLY A 176 -7.98 26.52 10.62
C GLY A 176 -8.57 25.63 9.54
N ASN A 177 -9.72 25.98 8.97
CA ASN A 177 -10.28 25.24 7.83
C ASN A 177 -9.55 25.62 6.54
N PHE A 178 -9.44 24.64 5.64
CA PHE A 178 -8.85 24.82 4.32
C PHE A 178 -9.78 24.31 3.22
N THR A 179 -9.60 24.84 2.01
CA THR A 179 -10.21 24.33 0.78
C THR A 179 -9.18 24.37 -0.34
N ILE A 180 -8.98 23.22 -0.98
CA ILE A 180 -8.10 23.06 -2.13
C ILE A 180 -8.94 22.59 -3.32
N LEU A 181 -8.81 23.28 -4.44
CA LEU A 181 -9.47 22.94 -5.69
C LEU A 181 -8.43 22.32 -6.62
N LEU A 182 -8.68 21.07 -7.00
CA LEU A 182 -7.85 20.34 -7.95
C LEU A 182 -8.62 20.20 -9.26
N THR A 183 -8.41 21.15 -10.17
CA THR A 183 -9.21 21.29 -11.38
C THR A 183 -8.36 21.51 -12.62
N ARG A 184 -8.84 21.09 -13.79
CA ARG A 184 -8.11 21.26 -15.06
C ARG A 184 -7.91 22.72 -15.46
N GLU A 185 -8.96 23.51 -15.28
CA GLU A 185 -8.99 24.95 -15.52
C GLU A 185 -9.14 25.71 -14.20
N ARG A 186 -8.63 26.95 -14.16
CA ARG A 186 -8.68 27.75 -12.94
C ARG A 186 -10.15 28.01 -12.53
N PRO A 187 -10.56 27.61 -11.32
CA PRO A 187 -11.94 27.78 -10.87
C PRO A 187 -12.22 29.23 -10.51
N THR A 188 -13.51 29.59 -10.47
CA THR A 188 -13.99 30.88 -9.95
C THR A 188 -14.21 30.87 -8.44
N GLU A 189 -14.34 29.68 -7.86
CA GLU A 189 -14.44 29.47 -6.41
C GLU A 189 -13.12 29.83 -5.71
N GLN A 190 -13.23 30.32 -4.47
CA GLN A 190 -12.06 30.67 -3.66
C GLN A 190 -11.47 29.43 -2.99
N GLY A 191 -10.14 29.38 -2.92
CA GLY A 191 -9.38 28.30 -2.31
C GLY A 191 -7.98 28.23 -2.91
N ASP A 192 -7.11 27.43 -2.30
CA ASP A 192 -5.84 27.08 -2.91
C ASP A 192 -6.12 26.25 -4.17
N TRP A 193 -5.39 26.50 -5.25
CA TRP A 193 -5.66 25.85 -6.53
C TRP A 193 -4.44 25.11 -7.05
N ILE A 194 -4.63 23.84 -7.38
CA ILE A 194 -3.65 23.00 -8.08
C ILE A 194 -4.25 22.64 -9.44
N GLN A 195 -3.47 22.84 -10.51
CA GLN A 195 -3.91 22.46 -11.84
C GLN A 195 -3.88 20.93 -11.98
N SER A 196 -4.99 20.34 -12.43
CA SER A 196 -5.15 18.90 -12.65
C SER A 196 -4.88 18.52 -14.11
N PRO A 197 -3.68 18.05 -14.48
CA PRO A 197 -3.43 17.50 -15.80
C PRO A 197 -4.20 16.18 -16.02
N ALA A 198 -4.30 15.77 -17.28
CA ALA A 198 -5.05 14.58 -17.68
C ALA A 198 -4.51 13.27 -17.05
N ASP A 199 -3.23 13.22 -16.70
CA ASP A 199 -2.56 12.07 -16.11
C ASP A 199 -2.44 12.15 -14.57
N THR A 200 -3.19 13.04 -13.92
CA THR A 200 -3.33 13.10 -12.46
C THR A 200 -3.72 11.73 -11.89
N SER A 201 -3.16 11.35 -10.74
CA SER A 201 -3.24 9.97 -10.24
C SER A 201 -3.48 9.78 -8.75
N ALA A 202 -2.88 10.60 -7.89
CA ALA A 202 -3.04 10.41 -6.45
C ALA A 202 -2.74 11.69 -5.65
N ILE A 203 -3.34 11.80 -4.47
CA ILE A 203 -2.96 12.77 -3.44
C ILE A 203 -2.40 11.97 -2.26
N LEU A 204 -1.17 12.28 -1.86
CA LEU A 204 -0.55 11.74 -0.65
C LEU A 204 -0.53 12.81 0.44
N VAL A 205 -1.17 12.52 1.55
CA VAL A 205 -1.21 13.39 2.74
C VAL A 205 -0.32 12.80 3.81
N ARG A 206 0.56 13.62 4.37
CA ARG A 206 1.43 13.27 5.50
C ARG A 206 1.07 14.14 6.69
N GLN A 207 0.83 13.52 7.83
CA GLN A 207 0.65 14.19 9.11
C GLN A 207 1.78 13.76 10.04
N TYR A 208 2.57 14.68 10.59
CA TYR A 208 3.58 14.35 11.61
C TYR A 208 3.19 14.89 12.95
N ILE A 209 3.35 14.04 13.96
CA ILE A 209 2.80 14.22 15.28
C ILE A 209 3.98 14.27 16.26
N ALA A 210 4.19 15.39 16.93
CA ALA A 210 5.26 15.46 17.94
C ALA A 210 4.79 14.93 19.29
N ASP A 211 3.53 15.17 19.66
CA ASP A 211 2.90 14.64 20.86
C ASP A 211 1.52 14.03 20.55
N ARG A 212 1.46 12.70 20.41
CA ARG A 212 0.23 11.95 20.12
C ARG A 212 -0.87 12.15 21.16
N SER A 213 -0.50 12.46 22.41
CA SER A 213 -1.45 12.61 23.51
C SER A 213 -2.12 13.99 23.54
N ALA A 214 -1.51 14.98 22.89
CA ALA A 214 -1.95 16.38 22.91
C ALA A 214 -2.41 16.90 21.54
N GLU A 215 -2.00 16.26 20.45
CA GLU A 215 -2.29 16.74 19.10
C GLU A 215 -3.53 16.08 18.47
N GLU A 216 -4.35 16.90 17.81
CA GLU A 216 -5.47 16.46 17.00
C GLU A 216 -5.06 16.40 15.52
N LEU A 217 -5.28 15.25 14.90
CA LEU A 217 -5.05 15.06 13.46
C LEU A 217 -5.95 15.98 12.63
N ALA A 218 -5.46 16.35 11.45
CA ALA A 218 -6.23 17.03 10.45
C ALA A 218 -7.44 16.18 10.02
N THR A 219 -8.58 16.84 9.85
CA THR A 219 -9.75 16.23 9.22
C THR A 219 -9.65 16.43 7.71
N LEU A 220 -9.89 15.37 6.94
CA LEU A 220 -9.68 15.36 5.48
C LEU A 220 -10.94 14.86 4.77
N ASN A 221 -11.45 15.67 3.85
CA ASN A 221 -12.57 15.33 2.97
C ASN A 221 -12.17 15.55 1.52
N ILE A 222 -12.72 14.73 0.63
CA ILE A 222 -12.56 14.88 -0.82
C ILE A 222 -13.86 14.51 -1.52
N GLU A 223 -14.24 15.30 -2.52
CA GLU A 223 -15.42 15.07 -3.34
C GLU A 223 -15.17 15.46 -4.81
N VAL A 224 -15.93 14.84 -5.72
CA VAL A 224 -15.95 15.22 -7.13
C VAL A 224 -16.80 16.48 -7.31
N LEU A 225 -16.24 17.52 -7.93
CA LEU A 225 -16.97 18.73 -8.28
C LEU A 225 -18.07 18.44 -9.30
N GLY A 226 -19.28 18.95 -9.05
CA GLY A 226 -20.46 18.63 -9.84
C GLY A 226 -21.17 17.33 -9.44
N GLY A 227 -20.65 16.62 -8.43
CA GLY A 227 -21.24 15.41 -7.87
C GLY A 227 -20.67 14.12 -8.45
N ASN A 228 -20.86 13.03 -7.72
CA ASN A 228 -20.34 11.72 -8.13
C ASN A 228 -21.12 11.17 -9.34
N PRO A 229 -20.44 10.55 -10.31
CA PRO A 229 -21.13 9.83 -11.36
C PRO A 229 -21.96 8.67 -10.77
N PRO A 230 -23.03 8.25 -11.47
CA PRO A 230 -23.86 7.14 -11.01
C PRO A 230 -23.03 5.87 -10.87
N TYR A 231 -23.34 5.08 -9.84
CA TYR A 231 -22.69 3.80 -9.61
C TYR A 231 -22.90 2.86 -10.81
N ARG A 232 -21.82 2.18 -11.19
CA ARG A 232 -21.87 1.00 -12.04
C ARG A 232 -20.87 -0.03 -11.54
N PRO A 233 -21.15 -1.33 -11.76
CA PRO A 233 -20.13 -2.36 -11.58
C PRO A 233 -18.88 -2.08 -12.43
N PRO A 234 -17.68 -2.48 -11.95
CA PRO A 234 -16.46 -2.39 -12.75
C PRO A 234 -16.55 -3.31 -13.99
N SER A 235 -15.94 -2.90 -15.09
CA SER A 235 -15.70 -3.82 -16.22
C SER A 235 -14.55 -4.79 -15.89
N ASP A 236 -14.43 -5.85 -16.70
CA ASP A 236 -13.32 -6.79 -16.58
C ASP A 236 -11.96 -6.09 -16.81
N GLU A 237 -11.86 -5.20 -17.79
CA GLU A 237 -10.64 -4.44 -18.07
C GLU A 237 -10.28 -3.48 -16.93
N GLU A 238 -11.27 -2.84 -16.32
CA GLU A 238 -11.05 -1.96 -15.17
C GLU A 238 -10.53 -2.75 -13.97
N MET A 239 -11.13 -3.92 -13.70
CA MET A 239 -10.67 -4.79 -12.64
C MET A 239 -9.25 -5.32 -12.92
N ALA A 240 -8.96 -5.71 -14.16
CA ALA A 240 -7.63 -6.14 -14.58
C ALA A 240 -6.57 -5.04 -14.39
N ALA A 241 -6.89 -3.81 -14.79
CA ALA A 241 -6.00 -2.65 -14.62
C ALA A 241 -5.72 -2.35 -13.14
N THR A 242 -6.76 -2.44 -12.31
CA THR A 242 -6.66 -2.25 -10.86
C THR A 242 -5.82 -3.33 -10.17
N ILE A 243 -6.00 -4.60 -10.55
CA ILE A 243 -5.15 -5.70 -10.07
C ILE A 243 -3.70 -5.50 -10.53
N THR A 244 -3.49 -5.07 -11.78
CA THR A 244 -2.15 -4.77 -12.32
C THR A 244 -1.46 -3.65 -11.54
N GLY A 245 -2.18 -2.56 -11.24
CA GLY A 245 -1.68 -1.48 -10.38
C GLY A 245 -1.34 -1.96 -8.97
N THR A 246 -2.15 -2.87 -8.42
CA THR A 246 -1.92 -3.50 -7.12
C THR A 246 -0.64 -4.35 -7.16
N THR A 247 -0.45 -5.15 -8.21
CA THR A 247 0.78 -5.93 -8.45
C THR A 247 2.01 -5.04 -8.51
N PHE A 248 1.93 -3.92 -9.23
CA PHE A 248 3.04 -2.97 -9.33
C PHE A 248 3.36 -2.34 -7.97
N ALA A 249 2.36 -1.87 -7.23
CA ALA A 249 2.56 -1.30 -5.89
C ALA A 249 3.19 -2.34 -4.94
N PHE A 250 2.68 -3.57 -4.95
CA PHE A 250 3.22 -4.67 -4.16
C PHE A 250 4.68 -4.96 -4.51
N TYR A 251 5.01 -5.06 -5.80
CA TYR A 251 6.38 -5.26 -6.26
C TYR A 251 7.30 -4.12 -5.80
N ALA A 252 6.90 -2.87 -6.02
CA ALA A 252 7.71 -1.71 -5.69
C ALA A 252 8.02 -1.65 -4.19
N LEU A 253 7.01 -1.87 -3.35
CA LEU A 253 7.14 -1.84 -1.88
C LEU A 253 7.91 -3.05 -1.34
N THR A 254 7.74 -4.24 -1.93
CA THR A 254 8.49 -5.43 -1.48
C THR A 254 9.98 -5.36 -1.79
N HIS A 255 10.37 -4.57 -2.80
CA HIS A 255 11.75 -4.47 -3.29
C HIS A 255 12.46 -3.18 -2.90
N LEU A 256 11.96 -2.42 -1.91
CA LEU A 256 12.55 -1.15 -1.50
C LEU A 256 14.04 -1.29 -1.15
N HIS A 257 14.43 -2.27 -0.33
CA HIS A 257 15.84 -2.50 0.05
C HIS A 257 16.75 -2.88 -1.12
N ARG A 258 16.19 -3.32 -2.25
CA ARG A 258 16.92 -3.63 -3.49
C ARG A 258 16.99 -2.46 -4.46
N ASN A 259 16.00 -1.58 -4.43
CA ASN A 259 15.82 -0.54 -5.45
C ASN A 259 16.14 0.88 -4.94
N VAL A 260 15.97 1.13 -3.65
CA VAL A 260 16.16 2.43 -3.02
C VAL A 260 17.43 2.37 -2.17
N LEU A 261 18.49 3.03 -2.66
CA LEU A 261 19.81 3.07 -2.03
C LEU A 261 20.33 1.66 -1.61
N PRO A 262 20.39 0.67 -2.54
CA PRO A 262 20.80 -0.69 -2.21
C PRO A 262 22.21 -0.78 -1.60
N GLU A 263 23.06 0.21 -1.85
CA GLU A 263 24.38 0.35 -1.23
C GLU A 263 24.33 0.42 0.31
N LEU A 264 23.19 0.81 0.91
CA LEU A 264 23.01 0.80 2.36
C LEU A 264 23.08 -0.62 2.94
N MET A 265 22.65 -1.63 2.17
CA MET A 265 22.76 -3.03 2.59
C MET A 265 24.21 -3.54 2.57
N ALA A 266 25.07 -2.92 1.76
CA ALA A 266 26.50 -3.24 1.70
C ALA A 266 27.33 -2.45 2.73
N ASN A 267 26.95 -1.20 3.00
CA ASN A 267 27.68 -0.27 3.87
C ASN A 267 26.92 -0.02 5.17
N THR A 268 26.88 -1.02 6.05
CA THR A 268 26.17 -0.96 7.34
C THR A 268 26.87 -0.08 8.38
N ASN A 269 26.14 0.30 9.42
CA ASN A 269 26.59 1.08 10.58
C ASN A 269 27.05 2.52 10.23
N SER A 270 26.52 3.07 9.13
CA SER A 270 26.76 4.44 8.70
C SER A 270 25.49 5.07 8.14
N PHE A 271 25.43 6.39 8.12
CA PHE A 271 24.31 7.14 7.56
C PHE A 271 24.72 7.86 6.28
N VAL A 272 23.84 7.85 5.29
CA VAL A 272 23.89 8.73 4.13
C VAL A 272 22.82 9.81 4.27
N ARG A 273 23.14 11.01 3.78
CA ARG A 273 22.16 12.08 3.67
C ARG A 273 21.33 11.85 2.40
N ALA A 274 20.02 11.82 2.57
CA ALA A 274 19.07 11.62 1.49
C ALA A 274 18.03 12.76 1.48
N THR A 275 17.82 13.38 0.32
CA THR A 275 16.88 14.48 0.08
C THR A 275 15.83 14.02 -0.92
N SER A 276 14.76 14.79 -1.07
CA SER A 276 13.68 14.40 -1.98
C SER A 276 14.10 14.32 -3.46
N GLU A 277 15.16 15.04 -3.82
CA GLU A 277 15.78 14.94 -5.14
C GLU A 277 16.48 13.59 -5.39
N ASN A 278 17.04 12.95 -4.35
CA ASN A 278 17.80 11.71 -4.49
C ASN A 278 17.02 10.44 -4.06
N LEU A 279 16.00 10.58 -3.21
CA LEU A 279 15.03 9.51 -2.89
C LEU A 279 13.85 9.46 -3.86
N GLY A 280 13.53 10.58 -4.51
CA GLY A 280 12.36 10.74 -5.36
C GLY A 280 11.17 11.35 -4.60
N GLY A 281 10.52 12.35 -5.19
CA GLY A 281 9.38 13.07 -4.60
C GLY A 281 8.14 12.19 -4.33
N ASP A 282 8.03 11.04 -4.98
CA ASP A 282 6.97 10.07 -4.73
C ASP A 282 7.17 9.35 -3.37
N ILE A 283 8.42 9.24 -2.90
CA ILE A 283 8.80 8.53 -1.68
C ILE A 283 8.90 9.54 -0.51
N SER A 284 9.52 10.70 -0.74
CA SER A 284 9.76 11.74 0.26
C SER A 284 9.02 13.05 -0.05
N GLY A 285 8.44 13.69 0.97
CA GLY A 285 7.86 15.05 0.82
C GLY A 285 8.94 16.12 0.63
N GLU A 286 8.59 17.26 0.02
CA GLU A 286 9.55 18.36 -0.26
C GLU A 286 10.20 18.91 1.02
N ASP A 287 9.48 18.87 2.14
CA ASP A 287 9.96 19.37 3.45
C ASP A 287 10.82 18.36 4.22
N ASN A 288 11.05 17.15 3.69
CA ASN A 288 11.75 16.10 4.41
C ASN A 288 13.25 16.05 4.10
N LEU A 289 14.05 15.94 5.16
CA LEU A 289 15.45 15.57 5.09
C LEU A 289 15.66 14.23 5.80
N TYR A 290 16.20 13.25 5.09
CA TYR A 290 16.45 11.92 5.63
C TYR A 290 17.94 11.70 5.91
N MET A 291 18.20 10.99 7.00
CA MET A 291 19.50 10.38 7.30
C MET A 291 19.26 8.87 7.35
N LEU A 292 19.61 8.16 6.28
CA LEU A 292 19.28 6.74 6.12
C LEU A 292 20.53 5.89 6.32
N GLY A 293 20.36 4.72 6.93
CA GLY A 293 21.44 3.78 7.16
C GLY A 293 20.90 2.40 7.47
N SER A 294 21.65 1.35 7.14
CA SER A 294 21.42 0.02 7.66
C SER A 294 22.40 -0.27 8.78
N TYR A 295 22.08 -1.22 9.66
CA TYR A 295 22.97 -1.61 10.75
C TYR A 295 23.13 -3.13 10.79
N GLN A 296 24.29 -3.57 11.26
CA GLN A 296 24.62 -4.96 11.52
C GLN A 296 25.56 -5.00 12.72
N LEU A 297 25.09 -5.59 13.81
CA LEU A 297 25.79 -5.64 15.09
C LEU A 297 25.92 -7.10 15.55
N ALA A 298 27.03 -7.43 16.20
CA ALA A 298 27.13 -8.63 17.01
C ALA A 298 26.29 -8.49 18.30
N LYS A 299 26.09 -9.60 19.02
CA LYS A 299 25.23 -9.63 20.23
C LYS A 299 25.72 -8.73 21.36
N ASP A 300 27.01 -8.44 21.39
CA ASP A 300 27.74 -7.67 22.39
C ASP A 300 28.13 -6.26 21.88
N GLU A 301 27.67 -5.88 20.70
CA GLU A 301 27.91 -4.56 20.12
C GLU A 301 26.70 -3.63 20.28
N ALA A 302 26.97 -2.33 20.27
CA ALA A 302 25.95 -1.28 20.23
C ALA A 302 26.32 -0.24 19.17
N LEU A 303 25.32 0.26 18.43
CA LEU A 303 25.49 1.38 17.52
C LEU A 303 25.27 2.69 18.28
N LEU A 304 26.36 3.43 18.57
CA LEU A 304 26.27 4.75 19.20
C LEU A 304 25.98 5.81 18.14
N ILE A 305 24.77 6.38 18.19
CA ILE A 305 24.34 7.47 17.31
C ILE A 305 24.41 8.78 18.10
N THR A 306 25.24 9.71 17.65
CA THR A 306 25.29 11.07 18.22
C THR A 306 24.61 12.03 17.28
N VAL A 307 23.53 12.65 17.72
CA VAL A 307 22.74 13.61 16.95
C VAL A 307 22.81 14.99 17.58
N ARG A 308 22.95 16.01 16.73
CA ARG A 308 22.59 17.37 17.08
C ARG A 308 21.22 17.63 16.44
N PRO A 309 20.13 17.71 17.22
CA PRO A 309 18.81 17.93 16.67
C PRO A 309 18.79 19.16 15.74
N PRO A 310 18.24 19.05 14.52
CA PRO A 310 18.09 20.19 13.65
C PRO A 310 17.11 21.20 14.24
N PRO A 311 17.26 22.51 13.98
CA PRO A 311 16.32 23.54 14.43
C PRO A 311 15.05 23.49 13.55
N THR A 312 14.24 22.46 13.75
CA THR A 312 13.00 22.17 13.00
C THR A 312 11.84 21.94 13.97
N ARG A 313 10.62 21.99 13.45
CA ARG A 313 9.37 21.72 14.20
C ARG A 313 9.26 20.26 14.62
N TYR A 314 9.77 19.35 13.78
CA TYR A 314 9.69 17.91 14.00
C TYR A 314 10.94 17.23 13.47
N TRP A 315 11.49 16.32 14.28
CA TRP A 315 12.49 15.35 13.86
C TRP A 315 12.32 14.10 14.72
N ASN A 316 12.66 12.94 14.16
CA ASN A 316 12.76 11.72 14.93
C ASN A 316 13.90 10.83 14.42
N LEU A 317 14.09 9.70 15.10
CA LEU A 317 14.98 8.63 14.69
C LEU A 317 14.25 7.32 14.94
N VAL A 318 14.05 6.54 13.89
CA VAL A 318 13.37 5.26 13.95
C VAL A 318 14.31 4.15 13.50
N ALA A 319 14.22 3.01 14.19
CA ALA A 319 14.82 1.77 13.75
C ALA A 319 13.76 0.91 13.08
N GLU A 320 14.13 0.33 11.95
CA GLU A 320 13.29 -0.59 11.19
C GLU A 320 13.99 -1.95 11.04
N THR A 321 13.18 -2.98 10.81
CA THR A 321 13.65 -4.29 10.35
C THR A 321 14.17 -4.18 8.91
N ARG A 322 14.83 -5.24 8.44
CA ARG A 322 15.24 -5.37 7.02
C ARG A 322 14.08 -5.19 6.04
N TRP A 323 12.85 -5.45 6.48
CA TRP A 323 11.64 -5.37 5.65
C TRP A 323 10.93 -4.00 5.77
N HIS A 324 11.63 -3.00 6.31
CA HIS A 324 11.10 -1.65 6.52
C HIS A 324 9.83 -1.64 7.38
N GLU A 325 9.81 -2.49 8.41
CA GLU A 325 8.80 -2.49 9.46
C GLU A 325 9.41 -1.89 10.72
N ILE A 326 8.76 -0.92 11.35
CA ILE A 326 9.24 -0.38 12.63
C ILE A 326 9.17 -1.42 13.76
N TYR A 327 10.10 -1.35 14.72
CA TYR A 327 10.07 -2.21 15.90
C TYR A 327 8.95 -1.82 16.87
N ASN A 328 8.44 -2.82 17.59
CA ASN A 328 7.62 -2.66 18.78
C ASN A 328 6.37 -1.74 18.66
N TYR A 329 5.78 -1.68 17.47
CA TYR A 329 4.58 -0.88 17.19
C TYR A 329 3.33 -1.28 18.00
N LEU A 330 3.32 -2.45 18.64
CA LEU A 330 2.19 -2.92 19.47
C LEU A 330 2.27 -2.44 20.92
N GLU A 331 3.45 -2.03 21.39
CA GLU A 331 3.66 -1.52 22.74
C GLU A 331 3.68 0.02 22.79
N GLN A 332 3.53 0.67 21.63
CA GLN A 332 3.30 2.11 21.57
C GLN A 332 1.82 2.40 21.91
N PRO A 333 1.55 3.28 22.89
CA PRO A 333 0.20 3.54 23.42
C PRO A 333 -0.77 4.16 22.41
#